data_AF-A0A6M3KR42-F1
#
_entry.id   AF-A0A6M3KR42-F1
#
_cell.length_a   1.000
_cell.length_b   1.000
_cell.length_c   1.000
_cell.angle_alpha   90.00
_cell.angle_beta   90.00
_cell.angle_gamma   90.00
#
_symmetry.space_group_name_H-M   'P 1'
#
loop_
_entity.id
_entity.type
_entity.pdbx_description
1 polymer ?
#
loop_
_entity_poly.entity_id
_entity_poly.type
_entity_poly.pdbx_seq_one_letter_code
_entity_poly.pdbx_strand_id
1 'polypeptide(L)'
;MLKITVEIWPKGLEEEKRVLCTAKIFNDLTGTLTSGNYKAVFSRTDDWSKVWKKVEFKGFPRRKLGPWHLLSWALEALFKEKRNSPE
;
A
#
# COMPACT_ATOMS: atom_id res chain seq x y z
N MET A 1 -4.69 -7.65 -7.29
CA MET A 1 -4.37 -6.26 -6.96
C MET A 1 -5.14 -5.90 -5.70
N LEU A 2 -4.53 -5.22 -4.73
CA LEU A 2 -5.23 -4.65 -3.59
C LEU A 2 -5.40 -3.14 -3.85
N LYS A 3 -6.62 -2.63 -3.66
CA LYS A 3 -6.92 -1.21 -3.59
C LYS A 3 -7.24 -0.89 -2.13
N ILE A 4 -6.54 0.06 -1.56
CA ILE A 4 -6.71 0.52 -0.19
C ILE A 4 -7.17 1.97 -0.25
N THR A 5 -8.26 2.26 0.46
CA THR A 5 -8.73 3.62 0.71
C THR A 5 -8.78 3.78 2.22
N VAL A 6 -8.11 4.80 2.74
CA VAL A 6 -8.21 5.17 4.16
C VAL A 6 -9.16 6.34 4.25
N GLU A 7 -10.26 6.12 4.97
CA GLU A 7 -11.30 7.10 5.19
C GLU A 7 -11.35 7.45 6.67
N ILE A 8 -11.65 8.71 6.96
CA ILE A 8 -12.11 9.12 8.28
C ILE A 8 -13.61 9.37 8.21
N TRP A 9 -14.34 8.80 9.16
CA TRP A 9 -15.78 8.99 9.31
C TRP A 9 -15.99 9.84 10.56
N PRO A 10 -16.15 11.16 10.43
CA PRO A 10 -16.39 12.04 11.57
C PRO A 10 -17.59 11.52 12.37
N LYS A 11 -17.40 11.38 13.69
CA LYS A 11 -18.42 10.83 14.62
C LYS A 11 -18.91 9.41 14.27
N GLY A 12 -18.21 8.68 13.39
CA GLY A 12 -18.64 7.37 12.90
C GLY A 12 -19.74 7.44 11.83
N LEU A 13 -20.03 8.61 11.28
CA LEU A 13 -21.08 8.83 10.29
C LEU A 13 -20.52 8.66 8.87
N GLU A 14 -21.13 7.78 8.08
CA GLU A 14 -20.68 7.47 6.72
C GLU A 14 -20.88 8.66 5.78
N GLU A 15 -21.97 9.40 5.96
CA GLU A 15 -22.31 10.58 5.16
C GLU A 15 -21.27 11.71 5.30
N GLU A 16 -20.53 11.75 6.41
CA GLU A 16 -19.48 12.73 6.65
C GLU A 16 -18.08 12.22 6.20
N LYS A 17 -17.99 11.02 5.61
CA LYS A 17 -16.70 10.39 5.33
C LYS A 17 -15.82 11.20 4.38
N ARG A 18 -14.52 11.18 4.66
CA ARG A 18 -13.50 11.84 3.85
C ARG A 18 -12.37 10.88 3.57
N VAL A 19 -11.96 10.77 2.31
CA VAL A 19 -10.77 10.01 1.92
C VAL A 19 -9.53 10.80 2.33
N LEU A 20 -8.67 10.19 3.14
CA LEU A 20 -7.41 10.78 3.58
C LEU A 20 -6.25 10.37 2.67
N CYS A 21 -6.22 9.11 2.26
CA CYS A 21 -5.17 8.60 1.38
C CYS A 21 -5.61 7.31 0.70
N THR A 22 -4.90 6.95 -0.36
CA THR A 22 -5.14 5.74 -1.12
C THR A 22 -3.84 5.01 -1.44
N ALA A 23 -3.92 3.69 -1.59
CA ALA A 23 -2.82 2.88 -2.06
C ALA A 23 -3.26 1.77 -3.01
N LYS A 24 -2.39 1.43 -3.97
CA LYS A 24 -2.54 0.25 -4.84
C LYS A 24 -1.34 -0.66 -4.63
N ILE A 25 -1.59 -1.94 -4.40
CA ILE A 25 -0.56 -2.98 -4.35
C ILE A 25 -0.83 -3.98 -5.48
N PHE A 26 0.13 -4.16 -6.37
CA PHE A 26 0.00 -5.04 -7.53
C PHE A 26 1.24 -5.91 -7.72
N ASN A 27 1.03 -7.12 -8.21
CA ASN A 27 2.10 -8.04 -8.58
C ASN A 27 2.88 -7.44 -9.75
N ASP A 28 4.21 -7.50 -9.72
CA ASP A 28 5.08 -7.07 -10.81
C ASP A 28 5.32 -8.16 -11.87
N LEU A 29 4.68 -9.32 -11.69
CA LEU A 29 4.73 -10.52 -12.52
C LEU A 29 6.05 -11.30 -12.46
N THR A 30 6.95 -10.95 -11.53
CA THR A 30 8.27 -11.60 -11.38
C THR A 30 8.32 -12.64 -10.25
N GLY A 31 7.23 -12.81 -9.51
CA GLY A 31 7.12 -13.81 -8.45
C GLY A 31 6.75 -15.22 -8.95
N THR A 32 6.69 -16.17 -8.03
CA THR A 32 6.24 -17.56 -8.24
C THR A 32 4.81 -17.78 -7.72
N LEU A 33 4.32 -19.01 -7.82
CA LEU A 33 3.02 -19.40 -7.26
C LEU A 33 3.00 -19.27 -5.72
N THR A 34 4.12 -19.52 -5.05
CA THR A 34 4.23 -19.53 -3.58
C THR A 34 4.78 -18.23 -3.00
N SER A 35 5.48 -17.44 -3.80
CA SER A 35 6.16 -16.21 -3.39
C SER A 35 5.85 -15.08 -4.38
N GLY A 36 5.37 -13.94 -3.92
CA GLY A 36 5.02 -12.82 -4.79
C GLY A 36 5.99 -11.64 -4.66
N ASN A 37 6.26 -11.00 -5.80
CA ASN A 37 6.93 -9.71 -5.84
C ASN A 37 5.89 -8.65 -6.19
N TYR A 38 5.95 -7.50 -5.53
CA TYR A 38 4.91 -6.51 -5.58
C TYR A 38 5.48 -5.10 -5.67
N LYS A 39 4.70 -4.24 -6.31
CA LYS A 39 4.85 -2.79 -6.30
C LYS A 39 3.67 -2.18 -5.57
N ALA A 40 3.95 -1.14 -4.78
CA ALA A 40 2.94 -0.34 -4.12
C ALA A 40 3.05 1.13 -4.53
N VAL A 41 1.90 1.75 -4.78
CA VAL A 41 1.76 3.16 -5.13
C VAL A 41 0.88 3.80 -4.06
N PHE A 42 1.37 4.86 -3.43
CA PHE A 42 0.68 5.60 -2.38
C PHE A 42 0.35 7.01 -2.86
N SER A 43 -0.87 7.47 -2.57
CA SER A 43 -1.32 8.85 -2.78
C SER A 43 -1.86 9.41 -1.46
N ARG A 44 -1.64 10.71 -1.23
CA ARG A 44 -2.21 11.44 -0.07
C ARG A 44 -3.62 11.99 -0.35
N THR A 45 -4.23 11.53 -1.43
CA THR A 45 -5.59 11.87 -1.86
C THR A 45 -6.21 10.64 -2.55
N ASP A 46 -7.44 10.74 -3.03
CA ASP A 46 -8.03 9.76 -3.97
C ASP A 46 -7.58 9.97 -5.43
N ASP A 47 -6.78 11.00 -5.68
CA ASP A 47 -6.31 11.32 -7.02
C ASP A 47 -5.06 10.50 -7.34
N TRP A 48 -5.22 9.53 -8.25
CA TRP A 48 -4.13 8.65 -8.71
C TRP A 48 -3.12 9.35 -9.62
N SER A 49 -3.42 10.55 -10.13
CA SER A 49 -2.43 11.38 -10.82
C SER A 49 -1.42 11.98 -9.84
N LYS A 50 -1.81 12.14 -8.56
CA LYS A 50 -0.99 12.73 -7.48
C LYS A 50 -0.29 11.65 -6.66
N VAL A 51 0.49 10.81 -7.33
CA VAL A 51 1.30 9.79 -6.64
C VAL A 51 2.28 10.48 -5.69
N TRP A 52 2.21 10.13 -4.41
CA TRP A 52 3.15 10.59 -3.41
C TRP A 52 4.43 9.74 -3.41
N LYS A 53 4.28 8.41 -3.43
CA LYS A 53 5.43 7.51 -3.34
C LYS A 53 5.17 6.16 -3.98
N LYS A 54 6.23 5.55 -4.49
CA LYS A 54 6.23 4.19 -5.04
C LYS A 54 7.29 3.38 -4.33
N VAL A 55 6.99 2.13 -4.01
CA VAL A 55 7.94 1.18 -3.43
C VAL A 55 7.77 -0.18 -4.07
N GLU A 56 8.81 -0.99 -3.98
CA GLU A 56 8.78 -2.40 -4.35
C GLU A 56 9.25 -3.27 -3.20
N PHE A 57 8.73 -4.48 -3.12
CA PHE A 57 9.16 -5.47 -2.16
C PHE A 57 8.94 -6.87 -2.74
N LYS A 58 9.86 -7.78 -2.40
CA LYS A 58 10.01 -9.09 -3.03
C LYS A 58 9.89 -10.19 -2.00
N GLY A 59 9.52 -11.39 -2.46
CA GLY A 59 9.55 -12.58 -1.62
C GLY A 59 8.34 -12.77 -0.69
N PHE A 60 7.20 -12.13 -0.95
CA PHE A 60 6.03 -12.20 -0.07
C PHE A 60 5.40 -13.61 -0.07
N PRO A 61 5.29 -14.31 1.07
CA PRO A 61 4.78 -15.69 1.14
C PRO A 61 3.26 -15.81 0.93
N ARG A 62 2.81 -16.05 -0.31
CA ARG A 62 1.38 -16.02 -0.71
C ARG A 62 0.48 -17.03 -0.01
N ARG A 63 1.02 -18.18 0.41
CA ARG A 63 0.24 -19.26 1.05
C ARG A 63 0.14 -19.14 2.56
N LYS A 64 1.04 -18.36 3.17
CA LYS A 64 1.12 -18.21 4.64
C LYS A 64 0.55 -16.87 5.10
N LEU A 65 0.71 -15.83 4.29
CA LEU A 65 0.37 -14.47 4.67
C LEU A 65 -0.76 -13.91 3.80
N GLY A 66 -1.72 -13.29 4.46
CA GLY A 66 -2.90 -12.68 3.82
C GLY A 66 -2.73 -11.20 3.43
N PRO A 67 -3.80 -10.57 2.92
CA PRO A 67 -3.82 -9.18 2.45
C PRO A 67 -3.34 -8.14 3.48
N TRP A 68 -3.66 -8.31 4.76
CA TRP A 68 -3.22 -7.40 5.82
C TRP A 68 -1.71 -7.40 6.02
N HIS A 69 -1.09 -8.58 5.94
CA HIS A 69 0.37 -8.70 5.99
C HIS A 69 1.02 -8.09 4.76
N LEU A 70 0.37 -8.23 3.60
CA LEU A 70 0.83 -7.60 2.36
C LEU A 70 0.81 -6.07 2.46
N LEU A 71 -0.23 -5.49 3.08
CA LEU A 71 -0.28 -4.07 3.39
C LEU A 71 0.81 -3.67 4.40
N SER A 72 1.03 -4.45 5.46
CA SER A 72 2.11 -4.21 6.43
C SER A 72 3.47 -4.11 5.74
N TRP A 73 3.80 -5.08 4.88
CA TRP A 73 5.06 -5.08 4.13
C TRP A 73 5.20 -3.86 3.22
N ALA A 74 4.12 -3.43 2.58
CA ALA A 74 4.13 -2.23 1.76
C ALA A 74 4.40 -0.96 2.60
N LEU A 75 3.81 -0.86 3.80
CA LEU A 75 4.04 0.25 4.73
C LEU A 75 5.46 0.21 5.31
N GLU A 76 5.96 -0.96 5.65
CA GLU A 76 7.34 -1.14 6.11
C GLU A 76 8.35 -0.69 5.05
N ALA A 77 8.16 -1.09 3.78
CA ALA A 77 8.99 -0.63 2.67
C ALA A 77 8.92 0.91 2.50
N LEU A 78 7.70 1.48 2.56
CA LEU A 78 7.47 2.92 2.48
C LEU A 78 8.25 3.72 3.53
N PHE A 79 8.21 3.27 4.78
CA PHE A 79 8.85 3.95 5.91
C PHE A 79 10.33 3.59 6.10
N LYS A 80 10.80 2.44 5.57
CA LYS A 80 12.21 2.09 5.57
C LYS A 80 13.01 3.01 4.66
N GLU A 81 12.50 3.32 3.48
CA GLU A 81 13.13 4.30 2.60
C GLU A 81 13.22 5.70 3.24
N LYS A 82 12.17 6.14 3.96
CA LYS A 82 12.17 7.47 4.61
C LYS A 82 13.30 7.60 5.66
N ARG A 83 13.64 6.51 6.35
CA ARG A 83 14.69 6.50 7.38
C ARG A 83 16.11 6.56 6.80
N ASN A 84 16.29 6.26 5.51
CA ASN A 84 17.60 6.22 4.85
C ASN A 84 17.86 7.44 3.95
N SER A 85 16.94 8.41 3.89
CA SER A 85 17.14 9.66 3.15
C SER A 85 17.68 10.73 4.11
N PRO A 86 18.88 11.30 3.89
CA PRO A 86 19.32 12.48 4.62
C PRO A 86 18.42 13.66 4.25
N GLU A 87 18.01 14.43 5.27
CA GLU A 87 17.21 15.66 5.14
C GLU A 87 17.94 16.76 4.36
#